data_AF-A0A4R3J9S3-F1
#
_entry.id   AF-A0A4R3J9S3-F1
#
_cell.length_a   1.000
_cell.length_b   1.000
_cell.length_c   1.000
_cell.angle_alpha   90.00
_cell.angle_beta   90.00
_cell.angle_gamma   90.00
#
_symmetry.space_group_name_H-M   'P 1'
#
loop_
_entity.id
_entity.type
_entity.pdbx_description
1 polymer ?
#
loop_
_entity_poly.entity_id
_entity_poly.type
_entity_poly.pdbx_seq_one_letter_code
_entity_poly.pdbx_strand_id
1 'polypeptide(L)'
;MLKEIDQIEVTSDGRTHRIVLAQGNLARIDAAHRVDLLVISAFPGDYTPTPTSMVGQLARNGVSVGMLAKMKAMDLRAESGAWLSPPVDAPGFERLVCFEPEVLGAPPAVVGELFRALFPFLETVAGQGERDLSVAMPLIATGDAGWSDAQMMAPLLEAATRWMKLGLPISTLYIVAHNAPKAASMQAAFSAFKQEAEPASPQDGVAQEISPAGGGPVTSPAPMPTQSAPRRNLAKRNSRLRDHVRKLFAFGKGPRPSPPPASPPPLPPDPKSSVFLSYSSTDRTAALRILDGFRKIAPQVRVFEFRRDIPIGVSYQSRIDDALAASDKVLCLLSPEYIKSPECQEELMVARLRNKRAGFELLWPVYWREVHGGLKDWLMILNLADCRESSSKDLDATVARLASELAKS
;
A
#
# COMPACT_ATOMS: atom_id res chain seq x y z
N MET A 1 -1.31 -8.16 -29.74
CA MET A 1 -0.13 -8.68 -29.02
C MET A 1 0.26 -7.68 -27.95
N LEU A 2 0.26 -8.08 -26.68
CA LEU A 2 0.97 -7.34 -25.65
C LEU A 2 2.46 -7.64 -25.78
N LYS A 3 3.28 -6.60 -25.92
CA LYS A 3 4.74 -6.71 -25.93
C LYS A 3 5.22 -6.39 -24.52
N GLU A 4 5.67 -7.39 -23.79
CA GLU A 4 6.30 -7.18 -22.47
C GLU A 4 7.60 -6.37 -22.64
N ILE A 5 7.82 -5.42 -21.74
CA ILE A 5 8.93 -4.46 -21.76
C ILE A 5 9.84 -4.68 -20.54
N ASP A 6 9.23 -4.78 -19.36
CA ASP A 6 9.92 -4.99 -18.09
C ASP A 6 8.98 -5.69 -17.11
N GLN A 7 9.53 -6.24 -16.03
CA GLN A 7 8.76 -6.91 -15.00
C GLN A 7 9.39 -6.82 -13.60
N ILE A 8 8.54 -7.00 -12.60
CA ILE A 8 8.89 -7.26 -11.21
C ILE A 8 8.24 -8.59 -10.81
N GLU A 9 9.03 -9.47 -10.21
CA GLU A 9 8.53 -10.71 -9.62
C GLU A 9 8.37 -10.53 -8.12
N VAL A 10 7.23 -10.97 -7.60
CA VAL A 10 6.89 -10.90 -6.18
C VAL A 10 6.58 -12.31 -5.73
N THR A 11 7.36 -12.83 -4.79
CA THR A 11 7.12 -14.17 -4.22
C THR A 11 6.36 -14.03 -2.91
N SER A 12 5.25 -14.76 -2.77
CA SER A 12 4.47 -14.87 -1.53
C SER A 12 3.89 -16.28 -1.40
N ASP A 13 3.99 -16.87 -0.20
CA ASP A 13 3.45 -18.21 0.10
C ASP A 13 3.83 -19.30 -0.92
N GLY A 14 5.07 -19.25 -1.42
CA GLY A 14 5.58 -20.19 -2.43
C GLY A 14 5.02 -19.99 -3.85
N ARG A 15 4.22 -18.95 -4.07
CA ARG A 15 3.72 -18.53 -5.40
C ARG A 15 4.52 -17.33 -5.91
N THR A 16 4.74 -17.31 -7.21
CA THR A 16 5.37 -16.17 -7.90
C THR A 16 4.31 -15.37 -8.64
N HIS A 17 4.16 -14.11 -8.26
CA HIS A 17 3.31 -13.12 -8.89
C HIS A 17 4.16 -12.22 -9.79
N ARG A 18 3.59 -11.72 -10.89
CA ARG A 18 4.29 -10.85 -11.84
C ARG A 18 3.59 -9.50 -11.97
N ILE A 19 4.34 -8.42 -11.90
CA ILE A 19 3.90 -7.09 -12.32
C ILE A 19 4.64 -6.78 -13.62
N VAL A 20 3.92 -6.70 -14.73
CA VAL A 20 4.50 -6.62 -16.07
C VAL A 20 4.16 -5.26 -16.69
N LEU A 21 5.19 -4.51 -17.07
CA LEU A 21 5.05 -3.38 -17.96
C LEU A 21 5.01 -3.89 -19.40
N ALA A 22 3.96 -3.54 -20.13
CA ALA A 22 3.83 -3.94 -21.54
C ALA A 22 3.38 -2.77 -22.43
N GLN A 23 3.57 -2.92 -23.74
CA GLN A 23 2.97 -2.05 -24.75
C GLN A 23 1.97 -2.84 -25.59
N GLY A 24 0.79 -2.28 -25.82
CA GLY A 24 -0.22 -2.91 -26.66
C GLY A 24 -1.58 -2.22 -26.61
N ASN A 25 -2.56 -2.83 -27.25
CA ASN A 25 -3.94 -2.35 -27.28
C ASN A 25 -4.79 -3.18 -26.32
N LEU A 26 -5.18 -2.59 -25.18
CA LEU A 26 -6.00 -3.24 -24.16
C LEU A 26 -7.41 -3.61 -24.64
N ALA A 27 -7.91 -2.99 -25.72
CA ALA A 27 -9.18 -3.37 -26.33
C ALA A 27 -9.05 -4.55 -27.30
N ARG A 28 -7.83 -5.05 -27.55
CA ARG A 28 -7.52 -6.19 -28.43
C ARG A 28 -6.32 -6.97 -27.88
N ILE A 29 -6.46 -7.49 -26.68
CA ILE A 29 -5.47 -8.40 -26.09
C ILE A 29 -5.54 -9.72 -26.85
N ASP A 30 -4.39 -10.26 -27.23
CA ASP A 30 -4.32 -11.53 -27.96
C ASP A 30 -4.58 -12.73 -27.05
N ALA A 31 -4.91 -13.87 -27.64
CA ALA A 31 -5.28 -15.07 -26.90
C ALA A 31 -4.18 -15.57 -25.94
N ALA A 32 -2.89 -15.37 -26.27
CA ALA A 32 -1.79 -15.81 -25.43
C ALA A 32 -1.64 -14.94 -24.15
N HIS A 33 -2.18 -13.73 -24.16
CA HIS A 33 -2.19 -12.81 -23.02
C HIS A 33 -3.61 -12.55 -22.50
N ARG A 34 -4.59 -13.39 -22.85
CA ARG A 34 -5.98 -13.20 -22.41
C ARG A 34 -6.02 -13.08 -20.88
N VAL A 35 -6.66 -12.03 -20.38
CA VAL A 35 -6.78 -11.77 -18.94
C VAL A 35 -8.16 -12.10 -18.39
N ASP A 36 -8.25 -12.31 -17.08
CA ASP A 36 -9.53 -12.49 -16.40
C ASP A 36 -10.26 -11.15 -16.23
N LEU A 37 -9.51 -10.10 -15.87
CA LEU A 37 -10.05 -8.76 -15.64
C LEU A 37 -9.32 -7.70 -16.47
N LEU A 38 -10.09 -6.86 -17.16
CA LEU A 38 -9.62 -5.59 -17.70
C LEU A 38 -10.09 -4.45 -16.78
N VAL A 39 -9.16 -3.72 -16.18
CA VAL A 39 -9.47 -2.51 -15.42
C VAL A 39 -9.39 -1.28 -16.32
N ILE A 40 -10.40 -0.41 -16.24
CA ILE A 40 -10.41 0.91 -16.87
C ILE A 40 -10.77 1.97 -15.84
N SER A 41 -10.52 3.24 -16.16
CA SER A 41 -11.02 4.38 -15.38
C SER A 41 -12.00 5.23 -16.18
N ALA A 42 -13.01 5.78 -15.52
CA ALA A 42 -13.98 6.71 -16.11
C ALA A 42 -14.38 7.81 -15.10
N PHE A 43 -14.95 8.91 -15.60
CA PHE A 43 -15.57 9.91 -14.74
C PHE A 43 -16.93 9.40 -14.23
N PRO A 44 -17.39 9.84 -13.04
CA PRO A 44 -18.68 9.44 -12.48
C PRO A 44 -19.85 9.57 -13.46
N GLY A 45 -20.43 8.43 -13.81
CA GLY A 45 -21.57 8.29 -14.73
C GLY A 45 -21.30 8.64 -16.19
N ASP A 46 -20.07 9.03 -16.56
CA ASP A 46 -19.73 9.43 -17.93
C ASP A 46 -18.89 8.36 -18.64
N TYR A 47 -19.56 7.66 -19.53
CA TYR A 47 -18.97 6.65 -20.41
C TYR A 47 -19.01 7.07 -21.88
N THR A 48 -18.97 8.39 -22.13
CA THR A 48 -18.97 8.93 -23.49
C THR A 48 -17.67 8.54 -24.19
N PRO A 49 -17.72 7.83 -25.33
CA PRO A 49 -16.53 7.50 -26.10
C PRO A 49 -15.80 8.75 -26.58
N THR A 50 -14.51 8.87 -26.30
CA THR A 50 -13.65 9.93 -26.87
C THR A 50 -12.51 9.31 -27.69
N PRO A 51 -11.82 10.08 -28.56
CA PRO A 51 -10.68 9.55 -29.30
C PRO A 51 -9.55 9.03 -28.41
N THR A 52 -9.31 9.68 -27.27
CA THR A 52 -8.18 9.45 -26.36
C THR A 52 -8.50 8.50 -25.20
N SER A 53 -9.77 8.33 -24.84
CA SER A 53 -10.14 7.52 -23.68
C SER A 53 -10.12 6.01 -23.97
N MET A 54 -9.87 5.24 -22.91
CA MET A 54 -10.00 3.78 -22.93
C MET A 54 -11.44 3.35 -23.28
N VAL A 55 -12.44 4.12 -22.82
CA VAL A 55 -13.86 3.93 -23.18
C VAL A 55 -14.06 4.01 -24.69
N GLY A 56 -13.46 5.01 -25.35
CA GLY A 56 -13.54 5.12 -26.80
C GLY A 56 -12.74 4.04 -27.53
N GLN A 57 -11.61 3.61 -26.98
CA GLN A 57 -10.85 2.49 -27.54
C GLN A 57 -11.65 1.18 -27.51
N LEU A 58 -12.34 0.90 -26.41
CA LEU A 58 -13.26 -0.24 -26.27
C LEU A 58 -14.44 -0.16 -27.24
N ALA A 59 -15.07 1.00 -27.35
CA ALA A 59 -16.22 1.21 -28.24
C ALA A 59 -15.86 0.93 -29.72
N ARG A 60 -14.68 1.37 -30.17
CA ARG A 60 -14.17 1.07 -31.52
C ARG A 60 -13.90 -0.42 -31.78
N ASN A 61 -13.82 -1.23 -30.72
CA ASN A 61 -13.64 -2.68 -30.77
C ASN A 61 -14.91 -3.44 -30.37
N GLY A 62 -16.07 -2.79 -30.39
CA GLY A 62 -17.36 -3.43 -30.16
C GLY A 62 -17.79 -3.56 -28.70
N VAL A 63 -16.99 -3.05 -27.75
CA VAL A 63 -17.31 -3.10 -26.31
C VAL A 63 -17.85 -1.76 -25.84
N SER A 64 -19.14 -1.68 -25.54
CA SER A 64 -19.77 -0.46 -25.03
C SER A 64 -19.79 -0.43 -23.50
N VAL A 65 -18.92 0.39 -22.90
CA VAL A 65 -18.87 0.58 -21.43
C VAL A 65 -20.20 1.11 -20.90
N GLY A 66 -20.84 2.04 -21.62
CA GLY A 66 -22.16 2.57 -21.23
C GLY A 66 -23.27 1.52 -21.24
N MET A 67 -23.19 0.49 -22.10
CA MET A 67 -24.10 -0.64 -22.03
C MET A 67 -23.78 -1.54 -20.84
N LEU A 68 -22.51 -1.91 -20.64
CA LEU A 68 -22.08 -2.73 -19.48
C LEU A 68 -22.46 -2.07 -18.16
N ALA A 69 -22.37 -0.75 -18.06
CA ALA A 69 -22.75 0.02 -16.87
C ALA A 69 -24.26 -0.06 -16.55
N LYS A 70 -25.13 -0.42 -17.49
CA LYS A 70 -26.56 -0.63 -17.24
C LYS A 70 -26.89 -2.03 -16.72
N MET A 71 -25.95 -2.97 -16.84
CA MET A 71 -26.13 -4.40 -16.55
C MET A 71 -25.01 -4.92 -15.64
N LYS A 72 -24.53 -4.08 -14.72
CA LYS A 72 -23.44 -4.39 -13.79
C LYS A 72 -23.71 -5.70 -13.07
N ALA A 73 -22.71 -6.57 -13.01
CA ALA A 73 -22.76 -7.78 -12.19
C ALA A 73 -22.60 -7.45 -10.69
N MET A 74 -21.83 -6.41 -10.38
CA MET A 74 -21.68 -5.87 -9.03
C MET A 74 -21.38 -4.37 -9.10
N ASP A 75 -22.11 -3.56 -8.32
CA ASP A 75 -21.93 -2.10 -8.25
C ASP A 75 -21.46 -1.73 -6.83
N LEU A 76 -20.20 -1.31 -6.71
CA LEU A 76 -19.59 -0.88 -5.45
C LEU A 76 -19.12 0.59 -5.54
N ARG A 77 -19.78 1.40 -6.37
CA ARG A 77 -19.37 2.80 -6.57
C ARG A 77 -19.49 3.61 -5.28
N ALA A 78 -20.49 3.34 -4.45
CA ALA A 78 -20.67 4.06 -3.18
C ALA A 78 -19.59 3.70 -2.13
N GLU A 79 -19.02 2.50 -2.21
CA GLU A 79 -18.11 1.94 -1.21
C GLU A 79 -16.63 2.05 -1.59
N SER A 80 -16.34 1.85 -2.87
CA SER A 80 -14.98 1.78 -3.40
C SER A 80 -14.81 2.45 -4.76
N GLY A 81 -15.82 3.20 -5.23
CA GLY A 81 -15.72 3.91 -6.50
C GLY A 81 -15.53 2.99 -7.69
N ALA A 82 -16.09 1.78 -7.70
CA ALA A 82 -15.92 0.87 -8.83
C ALA A 82 -17.09 -0.08 -9.05
N TRP A 83 -17.16 -0.65 -10.25
CA TRP A 83 -18.13 -1.70 -10.57
C TRP A 83 -17.56 -2.76 -11.51
N LEU A 84 -18.17 -3.94 -11.49
CA LEU A 84 -17.81 -5.11 -12.30
C LEU A 84 -18.89 -5.39 -13.35
N SER A 85 -18.45 -5.62 -14.58
CA SER A 85 -19.32 -6.02 -15.68
C SER A 85 -19.72 -7.50 -15.56
N PRO A 86 -20.81 -7.92 -16.22
CA PRO A 86 -21.02 -9.34 -16.54
C PRO A 86 -19.91 -9.84 -17.49
N PRO A 87 -19.82 -11.15 -17.75
CA PRO A 87 -18.95 -11.68 -18.80
C PRO A 87 -19.10 -10.90 -20.10
N VAL A 88 -17.98 -10.52 -20.69
CA VAL A 88 -17.94 -9.73 -21.92
C VAL A 88 -17.56 -10.66 -23.06
N ASP A 89 -18.37 -10.66 -24.12
CA ASP A 89 -18.02 -11.30 -25.38
C ASP A 89 -17.01 -10.42 -26.15
N ALA A 90 -15.79 -10.37 -25.64
CA ALA A 90 -14.69 -9.62 -26.22
C ALA A 90 -13.42 -10.48 -26.29
N PRO A 91 -12.63 -10.37 -27.36
CA PRO A 91 -11.33 -11.00 -27.41
C PRO A 91 -10.40 -10.34 -26.37
N GLY A 92 -9.78 -11.17 -25.54
CA GLY A 92 -8.64 -10.76 -24.72
C GLY A 92 -8.91 -10.48 -23.24
N PHE A 93 -10.16 -10.32 -22.80
CA PHE A 93 -10.50 -10.28 -21.38
C PHE A 93 -11.88 -10.90 -21.10
N GLU A 94 -12.10 -11.40 -19.88
CA GLU A 94 -13.39 -12.03 -19.51
C GLU A 94 -14.40 -11.05 -18.94
N ARG A 95 -13.97 -10.13 -18.05
CA ARG A 95 -14.81 -9.10 -17.46
C ARG A 95 -14.08 -7.76 -17.36
N LEU A 96 -14.86 -6.69 -17.27
CA LEU A 96 -14.38 -5.33 -17.11
C LEU A 96 -14.65 -4.84 -15.69
N VAL A 97 -13.64 -4.26 -15.07
CA VAL A 97 -13.76 -3.45 -13.85
C VAL A 97 -13.63 -2.00 -14.24
N CYS A 98 -14.63 -1.18 -13.92
CA CYS A 98 -14.55 0.26 -14.13
C CYS A 98 -14.30 0.95 -12.79
N PHE A 99 -13.14 1.57 -12.65
CA PHE A 99 -12.75 2.42 -11.54
C PHE A 99 -13.20 3.85 -11.81
N GLU A 100 -14.17 4.30 -11.03
CA GLU A 100 -14.95 5.52 -11.19
C GLU A 100 -15.11 6.19 -9.82
N PRO A 101 -14.01 6.68 -9.21
CA PRO A 101 -14.06 7.37 -7.93
C PRO A 101 -14.80 8.71 -8.08
N GLU A 102 -15.54 9.11 -7.05
CA GLU A 102 -16.28 10.38 -7.03
C GLU A 102 -15.31 11.57 -7.06
N VAL A 103 -14.17 11.46 -6.37
CA VAL A 103 -13.11 12.47 -6.32
C VAL A 103 -11.77 11.82 -6.58
N LEU A 104 -11.01 12.34 -7.55
CA LEU A 104 -9.63 11.96 -7.77
C LEU A 104 -8.73 12.64 -6.73
N GLY A 105 -8.17 11.84 -5.81
CA GLY A 105 -7.16 12.30 -4.85
C GLY A 105 -5.75 12.43 -5.44
N ALA A 106 -4.77 12.60 -4.56
CA ALA A 106 -3.35 12.48 -4.92
C ALA A 106 -3.01 11.02 -5.31
N PRO A 107 -1.93 10.78 -6.08
CA PRO A 107 -1.59 9.46 -6.60
C PRO A 107 -1.62 8.31 -5.59
N PRO A 108 -1.05 8.44 -4.37
CA PRO A 108 -1.09 7.35 -3.40
C PRO A 108 -2.51 6.99 -2.95
N ALA A 109 -3.39 7.99 -2.78
CA ALA A 109 -4.78 7.77 -2.38
C ALA A 109 -5.58 7.07 -3.48
N VAL A 110 -5.43 7.52 -4.73
CA VAL A 110 -6.11 6.93 -5.90
C VAL A 110 -5.69 5.47 -6.11
N VAL A 111 -4.40 5.17 -5.91
CA VAL A 111 -3.88 3.80 -6.00
C VAL A 111 -4.42 2.91 -4.88
N GLY A 112 -4.44 3.42 -3.64
CA GLY A 112 -5.02 2.70 -2.50
C GLY A 112 -6.50 2.35 -2.74
N GLU A 113 -7.28 3.32 -3.22
CA GLU A 113 -8.67 3.11 -3.60
C GLU A 113 -8.83 2.07 -4.71
N LEU A 114 -7.99 2.12 -5.76
CA LEU A 114 -8.02 1.13 -6.84
C LEU A 114 -7.85 -0.30 -6.29
N PHE A 115 -6.79 -0.56 -5.52
CA PHE A 115 -6.54 -1.91 -5.01
C PHE A 115 -7.64 -2.36 -4.05
N ARG A 116 -8.08 -1.46 -3.17
CA ARG A 116 -9.20 -1.72 -2.26
C ARG A 116 -10.48 -2.09 -3.01
N ALA A 117 -10.76 -1.41 -4.12
CA ALA A 117 -11.89 -1.70 -4.99
C ALA A 117 -11.77 -3.05 -5.72
N LEU A 118 -10.56 -3.51 -6.03
CA LEU A 118 -10.35 -4.77 -6.75
C LEU A 118 -10.63 -6.01 -5.91
N PHE A 119 -10.44 -5.97 -4.59
CA PHE A 119 -10.59 -7.14 -3.71
C PHE A 119 -11.90 -7.91 -3.91
N PRO A 120 -13.10 -7.28 -3.80
CA PRO A 120 -14.35 -8.00 -3.92
C PRO A 120 -14.55 -8.58 -5.32
N PHE A 121 -14.04 -7.91 -6.37
CA PHE A 121 -14.14 -8.37 -7.75
C PHE A 121 -13.27 -9.60 -7.99
N LEU A 122 -12.03 -9.59 -7.48
CA LEU A 122 -11.12 -10.73 -7.58
C LEU A 122 -11.70 -11.97 -6.90
N GLU A 123 -12.26 -11.83 -5.70
CA GLU A 123 -12.92 -12.93 -5.01
C GLU A 123 -14.14 -13.46 -5.78
N THR A 124 -14.97 -12.55 -6.30
CA THR A 124 -16.16 -12.90 -7.08
C THR A 124 -15.80 -13.68 -8.34
N VAL A 125 -14.69 -13.33 -9.00
CA VAL A 125 -14.25 -13.97 -10.26
C VAL A 125 -13.47 -15.26 -10.01
N ALA A 126 -12.63 -15.31 -8.97
CA ALA A 126 -11.90 -16.52 -8.61
C ALA A 126 -12.84 -17.65 -8.14
N GLY A 127 -13.99 -17.30 -7.59
CA GLY A 127 -14.98 -18.25 -7.09
C GLY A 127 -14.41 -19.11 -5.94
N GLN A 128 -14.90 -20.35 -5.83
CA GLN A 128 -14.44 -21.31 -4.82
C GLN A 128 -13.04 -21.88 -5.09
N GLY A 129 -12.47 -21.65 -6.28
CA GLY A 129 -11.28 -22.34 -6.76
C GLY A 129 -9.93 -21.79 -6.30
N GLU A 130 -9.90 -20.76 -5.43
CA GLU A 130 -8.69 -20.10 -4.92
C GLU A 130 -7.56 -19.91 -5.95
N ARG A 131 -7.94 -19.64 -7.20
CA ARG A 131 -6.98 -19.41 -8.28
C ARG A 131 -6.61 -17.94 -8.33
N ASP A 132 -5.34 -17.70 -8.64
CA ASP A 132 -4.84 -16.34 -8.87
C ASP A 132 -5.24 -15.87 -10.27
N LEU A 133 -5.66 -14.61 -10.37
CA LEU A 133 -6.23 -14.02 -11.59
C LEU A 133 -5.20 -13.18 -12.35
N SER A 134 -5.37 -13.13 -13.66
CA SER A 134 -4.64 -12.22 -14.54
C SER A 134 -5.44 -10.94 -14.73
N VAL A 135 -4.78 -9.80 -14.57
CA VAL A 135 -5.40 -8.47 -14.64
C VAL A 135 -4.61 -7.61 -15.61
N ALA A 136 -5.29 -6.90 -16.52
CA ALA A 136 -4.66 -5.88 -17.36
C ALA A 136 -5.30 -4.52 -17.12
N MET A 137 -4.49 -3.46 -17.15
CA MET A 137 -4.95 -2.09 -16.94
C MET A 137 -4.04 -1.07 -17.62
N PRO A 138 -4.55 0.12 -18.01
CA PRO A 138 -3.68 1.23 -18.35
C PRO A 138 -3.06 1.80 -17.07
N LEU A 139 -2.06 2.67 -17.20
CA LEU A 139 -1.62 3.49 -16.08
C LEU A 139 -2.71 4.52 -15.75
N ILE A 140 -3.49 4.24 -14.69
CA ILE A 140 -4.67 5.02 -14.32
C ILE A 140 -4.31 6.49 -14.00
N ALA A 141 -5.27 7.38 -14.21
CA ALA A 141 -5.18 8.82 -13.93
C ALA A 141 -4.07 9.61 -14.67
N THR A 142 -3.35 9.01 -15.62
CA THR A 142 -2.29 9.67 -16.42
C THR A 142 -2.71 10.13 -17.83
N GLY A 143 -4.00 9.99 -18.14
CA GLY A 143 -4.62 10.52 -19.35
C GLY A 143 -5.33 11.84 -19.06
N ASP A 144 -6.63 11.89 -19.30
CA ASP A 144 -7.47 13.09 -19.12
C ASP A 144 -7.49 13.63 -17.69
N ALA A 145 -7.09 12.83 -16.69
CA ALA A 145 -6.95 13.25 -15.29
C ALA A 145 -5.64 14.02 -14.99
N GLY A 146 -4.61 13.93 -15.85
CA GLY A 146 -3.48 14.86 -15.85
C GLY A 146 -2.28 14.54 -14.94
N TRP A 147 -2.24 13.41 -14.23
CA TRP A 147 -1.03 13.03 -13.48
C TRP A 147 0.10 12.56 -14.40
N SER A 148 1.35 12.83 -14.03
CA SER A 148 2.50 12.30 -14.78
C SER A 148 2.72 10.80 -14.52
N ASP A 149 3.33 10.12 -15.49
CA ASP A 149 3.64 8.69 -15.39
C ASP A 149 4.52 8.39 -14.17
N ALA A 150 5.51 9.23 -13.91
CA ALA A 150 6.42 9.07 -12.77
C ALA A 150 5.68 9.19 -11.42
N GLN A 151 4.75 10.13 -11.30
CA GLN A 151 3.98 10.34 -10.07
C GLN A 151 3.01 9.19 -9.77
N MET A 152 2.49 8.52 -10.79
CA MET A 152 1.56 7.39 -10.61
C MET A 152 2.26 6.04 -10.53
N MET A 153 3.37 5.84 -11.26
CA MET A 153 4.02 4.54 -11.38
C MET A 153 4.58 4.06 -10.04
N ALA A 154 5.35 4.88 -9.32
CA ALA A 154 5.97 4.44 -8.08
C ALA A 154 4.94 4.02 -7.01
N PRO A 155 3.91 4.84 -6.66
CA PRO A 155 2.88 4.40 -5.73
C PRO A 155 2.13 3.15 -6.19
N LEU A 156 1.87 3.03 -7.50
CA LEU A 156 1.20 1.87 -8.06
C LEU A 156 2.02 0.58 -7.89
N LEU A 157 3.32 0.62 -8.21
CA LEU A 157 4.21 -0.54 -8.07
C LEU A 157 4.44 -0.91 -6.60
N GLU A 158 4.57 0.09 -5.71
CA GLU A 158 4.66 -0.11 -4.27
C GLU A 158 3.41 -0.82 -3.73
N ALA A 159 2.22 -0.30 -4.04
CA ALA A 159 0.96 -0.89 -3.61
C ALA A 159 0.75 -2.29 -4.21
N ALA A 160 1.00 -2.48 -5.50
CA ALA A 160 0.89 -3.78 -6.17
C ALA A 160 1.79 -4.82 -5.49
N THR A 161 3.06 -4.48 -5.27
CA THR A 161 4.04 -5.35 -4.62
C THR A 161 3.61 -5.70 -3.19
N ARG A 162 3.19 -4.70 -2.42
CA ARG A 162 2.70 -4.89 -1.04
C ARG A 162 1.49 -5.82 -1.02
N TRP A 163 0.46 -5.55 -1.82
CA TRP A 163 -0.77 -6.34 -1.81
C TRP A 163 -0.56 -7.77 -2.30
N MET A 164 0.29 -7.98 -3.32
CA MET A 164 0.67 -9.33 -3.75
C MET A 164 1.43 -10.08 -2.65
N LYS A 165 2.34 -9.42 -1.93
CA LYS A 165 2.99 -10.02 -0.74
C LYS A 165 1.98 -10.41 0.34
N LEU A 166 0.99 -9.57 0.59
CA LEU A 166 -0.08 -9.81 1.56
C LEU A 166 -1.15 -10.79 1.07
N GLY A 167 -1.05 -11.24 -0.19
CA GLY A 167 -1.85 -12.34 -0.69
C GLY A 167 -3.02 -11.99 -1.61
N LEU A 168 -2.98 -10.81 -2.22
CA LEU A 168 -3.91 -10.44 -3.29
C LEU A 168 -3.85 -11.51 -4.39
N PRO A 169 -4.99 -12.13 -4.79
CA PRO A 169 -5.00 -13.28 -5.70
C PRO A 169 -4.85 -12.85 -7.16
N ILE A 170 -3.72 -12.22 -7.49
CA ILE A 170 -3.35 -11.81 -8.85
C ILE A 170 -2.06 -12.54 -9.23
N SER A 171 -2.10 -13.39 -10.26
CA SER A 171 -0.92 -14.08 -10.79
C SER A 171 -0.09 -13.15 -11.66
N THR A 172 -0.74 -12.29 -12.44
CA THR A 172 -0.06 -11.30 -13.29
C THR A 172 -0.87 -10.01 -13.39
N LEU A 173 -0.24 -8.89 -13.10
CA LEU A 173 -0.76 -7.54 -13.33
C LEU A 173 -0.03 -6.91 -14.53
N TYR A 174 -0.72 -6.79 -15.65
CA TYR A 174 -0.24 -6.07 -16.84
C TYR A 174 -0.58 -4.58 -16.73
N ILE A 175 0.44 -3.73 -16.67
CA ILE A 175 0.31 -2.27 -16.79
C ILE A 175 0.70 -1.90 -18.23
N VAL A 176 -0.28 -1.49 -19.03
CA VAL A 176 -0.13 -1.43 -20.50
C VAL A 176 -0.11 -0.01 -21.03
N ALA A 177 0.97 0.34 -21.74
CA ALA A 177 1.09 1.56 -22.53
C ALA A 177 0.45 1.38 -23.92
N HIS A 178 -0.33 2.36 -24.36
CA HIS A 178 -1.06 2.27 -25.63
C HIS A 178 -0.21 2.61 -26.87
N ASN A 179 0.92 3.32 -26.71
CA ASN A 179 1.82 3.72 -27.79
C ASN A 179 3.28 3.76 -27.33
N ALA A 180 4.21 3.88 -28.28
CA ALA A 180 5.64 3.85 -28.00
C ALA A 180 6.13 5.04 -27.13
N PRO A 181 5.71 6.30 -27.34
CA PRO A 181 6.09 7.41 -26.45
C PRO A 181 5.68 7.18 -24.99
N LYS A 182 4.44 6.74 -24.75
CA LYS A 182 3.94 6.43 -23.42
C LYS A 182 4.70 5.25 -22.81
N ALA A 183 4.99 4.22 -23.61
CA ALA A 183 5.77 3.06 -23.17
C ALA A 183 7.18 3.47 -22.69
N ALA A 184 7.86 4.35 -23.42
CA ALA A 184 9.18 4.85 -23.03
C ALA A 184 9.14 5.65 -21.72
N SER A 185 8.14 6.53 -21.56
CA SER A 185 7.93 7.30 -20.32
C SER A 185 7.65 6.39 -19.12
N MET A 186 6.73 5.42 -19.29
CA MET A 186 6.41 4.44 -18.26
C MET A 186 7.60 3.54 -17.92
N GLN A 187 8.40 3.14 -18.91
CA GLN A 187 9.61 2.33 -18.69
C GLN A 187 10.66 3.10 -17.88
N ALA A 188 10.88 4.38 -18.17
CA ALA A 188 11.79 5.20 -17.37
C ALA A 188 11.36 5.27 -15.89
N ALA A 189 10.06 5.46 -15.62
CA ALA A 189 9.53 5.46 -14.26
C ALA A 189 9.60 4.09 -13.58
N PHE A 190 9.34 3.01 -14.32
CA PHE A 190 9.42 1.64 -13.81
C PHE A 190 10.86 1.25 -13.44
N SER A 191 11.83 1.59 -14.30
CA SER A 191 13.25 1.36 -14.03
C SER A 191 13.76 2.16 -12.82
N ALA A 192 13.32 3.40 -12.66
CA ALA A 192 13.69 4.22 -11.50
C ALA A 192 13.23 3.57 -10.19
N PHE A 193 11.99 3.05 -10.14
CA PHE A 193 11.49 2.32 -8.99
C PHE A 193 12.33 1.07 -8.67
N LYS A 194 12.71 0.28 -9.69
CA LYS A 194 13.58 -0.90 -9.48
C LYS A 194 14.95 -0.54 -8.91
N GLN A 195 15.55 0.56 -9.37
CA GLN A 195 16.84 1.03 -8.86
C GLN A 195 16.77 1.52 -7.42
N GLU A 196 15.67 2.14 -7.01
CA GLU A 196 15.46 2.57 -5.61
C GLU A 196 15.16 1.41 -4.67
N ALA A 197 14.57 0.32 -5.18
CA ALA A 197 14.21 -0.87 -4.41
C ALA A 197 15.38 -1.85 -4.21
N GLU A 198 16.45 -1.76 -5.01
CA GLU A 198 17.67 -2.56 -4.79
C GLU A 198 18.41 -2.04 -3.54
N PRO A 199 18.72 -2.88 -2.55
CA PRO A 199 19.50 -2.45 -1.40
C PRO A 199 20.88 -1.98 -1.88
N ALA A 200 21.32 -0.80 -1.43
CA ALA A 200 22.65 -0.30 -1.69
C ALA A 200 23.67 -1.39 -1.35
N SER A 201 24.42 -1.86 -2.35
CA SER A 201 25.47 -2.86 -2.17
C SER A 201 26.41 -2.42 -1.04
N PRO A 202 26.87 -3.34 -0.17
CA PRO A 202 27.94 -3.01 0.76
C PRO A 202 29.14 -2.59 -0.09
N GLN A 203 29.51 -1.31 -0.04
CA GLN A 203 30.81 -0.90 -0.53
C GLN A 203 31.83 -1.50 0.44
N ASP A 204 32.49 -2.57 0.00
CA ASP A 204 33.66 -3.13 0.68
C ASP A 204 34.65 -1.98 0.92
N GLY A 205 34.83 -1.64 2.20
CA GLY A 205 35.86 -0.75 2.65
C GLY A 205 37.21 -1.36 2.28
N VAL A 206 37.85 -0.80 1.24
CA VAL A 206 39.27 -1.04 1.00
C VAL A 206 40.01 -0.43 2.19
N ALA A 207 40.40 -1.29 3.13
CA ALA A 207 41.41 -1.00 4.12
C ALA A 207 42.71 -0.69 3.38
N GLN A 208 43.05 0.59 3.25
CA GLN A 208 44.41 0.98 2.91
C GLN A 208 45.26 0.90 4.18
N GLU A 209 46.12 -0.11 4.20
CA GLU A 209 47.21 -0.26 5.16
C GLU A 209 48.07 0.99 5.20
N ILE A 210 48.26 1.49 6.42
CA ILE A 210 49.18 2.56 6.75
C ILE A 210 50.52 1.90 7.09
N SER A 211 51.60 2.28 6.41
CA SER A 211 52.97 2.14 6.92
C SER A 211 53.90 3.22 6.35
N PRO A 212 54.97 3.58 7.07
CA PRO A 212 55.31 5.00 7.26
C PRO A 212 56.67 5.46 6.70
N ALA A 213 56.77 6.79 6.58
CA ALA A 213 57.96 7.65 6.67
C ALA A 213 58.97 7.72 5.50
N GLY A 214 59.25 8.96 5.06
CA GLY A 214 60.56 9.37 4.51
C GLY A 214 60.58 10.50 3.47
N GLY A 215 60.88 11.74 3.90
CA GLY A 215 61.68 12.76 3.18
C GLY A 215 61.07 13.52 1.97
N GLY A 216 61.09 14.86 2.02
CA GLY A 216 60.66 15.78 0.92
C GLY A 216 61.70 15.96 -0.21
N PRO A 217 61.78 17.11 -0.93
CA PRO A 217 60.93 18.30 -0.95
C PRO A 217 60.34 18.67 -2.34
N VAL A 218 59.52 19.71 -2.30
CA VAL A 218 58.79 20.44 -3.35
C VAL A 218 59.68 21.01 -4.45
N THR A 219 59.24 20.91 -5.72
CA THR A 219 59.54 21.89 -6.78
C THR A 219 58.35 22.07 -7.74
N SER A 220 57.89 23.32 -7.89
CA SER A 220 57.05 23.85 -8.98
C SER A 220 57.95 24.72 -9.89
N PRO A 221 57.68 24.90 -11.21
CA PRO A 221 56.74 25.96 -11.64
C PRO A 221 55.98 25.77 -13.00
N ALA A 222 54.70 26.21 -13.02
CA ALA A 222 53.99 27.18 -13.91
C ALA A 222 54.51 27.59 -15.34
N PRO A 223 53.72 28.31 -16.21
CA PRO A 223 52.25 28.34 -16.49
C PRO A 223 51.79 28.68 -17.97
N MET A 224 50.45 28.75 -18.18
CA MET A 224 49.63 29.62 -19.10
C MET A 224 49.44 29.27 -20.61
N PRO A 225 48.39 29.78 -21.33
CA PRO A 225 47.38 30.81 -20.98
C PRO A 225 45.88 30.51 -21.28
N THR A 226 45.06 31.46 -20.81
CA THR A 226 43.59 31.63 -20.78
C THR A 226 42.98 32.49 -21.89
N GLN A 227 41.68 32.33 -22.22
CA GLN A 227 40.72 33.39 -22.68
C GLN A 227 39.27 33.02 -22.24
N SER A 228 38.66 33.67 -21.22
CA SER A 228 37.66 34.79 -21.18
C SER A 228 36.25 34.49 -21.79
N ALA A 229 35.17 34.20 -21.02
CA ALA A 229 34.23 35.05 -20.21
C ALA A 229 32.87 35.31 -20.94
N PRO A 230 31.70 35.66 -20.30
CA PRO A 230 31.44 35.99 -18.89
C PRO A 230 30.18 35.30 -18.23
N ARG A 231 30.16 35.23 -16.89
CA ARG A 231 28.96 34.94 -16.05
C ARG A 231 28.78 36.04 -14.99
N ARG A 232 27.52 36.44 -14.75
CA ARG A 232 27.11 37.55 -13.87
C ARG A 232 26.93 37.08 -12.41
N ASN A 233 27.29 37.96 -11.49
CA ASN A 233 27.42 37.82 -10.03
C ASN A 233 26.14 37.45 -9.26
N LEU A 234 26.23 36.46 -8.35
CA LEU A 234 25.36 36.34 -7.17
C LEU A 234 26.11 35.71 -5.99
N ALA A 235 27.18 36.37 -5.50
CA ALA A 235 27.92 35.92 -4.32
C ALA A 235 28.48 37.09 -3.50
N LYS A 236 27.60 37.89 -2.90
CA LYS A 236 27.93 38.79 -1.77
C LYS A 236 26.75 38.90 -0.83
N ARG A 237 26.47 37.86 -0.03
CA ARG A 237 25.56 37.98 1.10
C ARG A 237 25.66 36.92 2.20
N ASN A 238 26.83 36.31 2.48
CA ASN A 238 26.97 35.36 3.60
C ASN A 238 28.37 35.28 4.22
N SER A 239 28.96 36.42 4.64
CA SER A 239 30.22 36.45 5.40
C SER A 239 30.12 37.12 6.77
N ARG A 240 28.91 37.22 7.36
CA ARG A 240 28.71 37.79 8.72
C ARG A 240 27.96 36.89 9.71
N LEU A 241 27.62 35.65 9.32
CA LEU A 241 26.93 34.70 10.22
C LEU A 241 27.87 33.60 10.80
N ARG A 242 29.09 33.45 10.29
CA ARG A 242 30.01 32.36 10.69
C ARG A 242 30.91 32.69 11.89
N ASP A 243 31.06 33.97 12.24
CA ASP A 243 31.93 34.38 13.36
C ASP A 243 31.20 34.49 14.71
N HIS A 244 29.86 34.42 14.75
CA HIS A 244 29.08 34.45 15.99
C HIS A 244 28.90 33.07 16.64
N VAL A 245 29.06 31.97 15.88
CA VAL A 245 28.84 30.60 16.38
C VAL A 245 30.10 30.01 17.04
N ARG A 246 31.28 30.52 16.72
CA ARG A 246 32.56 30.02 17.28
C ARG A 246 32.90 30.54 18.69
N LYS A 247 32.15 31.49 19.23
CA LYS A 247 32.37 32.04 20.60
C LYS A 247 31.47 31.44 21.69
N LEU A 248 30.57 30.51 21.35
CA LEU A 248 29.63 29.91 22.30
C LEU A 248 30.09 28.59 22.93
N PHE A 249 31.26 28.04 22.55
CA PHE A 249 31.72 26.73 23.03
C PHE A 249 33.19 26.74 23.48
N ALA A 250 33.50 27.56 24.49
CA ALA A 250 34.78 27.47 25.20
C ALA A 250 34.56 27.45 26.72
N PHE A 251 35.06 26.36 27.33
CA PHE A 251 35.28 26.07 28.76
C PHE A 251 34.15 25.54 29.65
N GLY A 252 34.36 24.29 30.10
CA GLY A 252 33.77 23.69 31.31
C GLY A 252 34.12 22.20 31.42
N LYS A 253 34.85 21.79 32.46
CA LYS A 253 35.28 20.39 32.73
C LYS A 253 34.08 19.43 32.68
N GLY A 254 34.19 18.35 31.91
CA GLY A 254 33.12 17.36 31.72
C GLY A 254 32.71 16.64 33.01
N PRO A 255 31.43 16.23 33.16
CA PRO A 255 30.97 15.48 34.31
C PRO A 255 31.54 14.05 34.28
N ARG A 256 31.76 13.48 35.47
CA ARG A 256 32.19 12.07 35.65
C ARG A 256 31.24 11.11 34.93
N PRO A 257 31.73 9.97 34.39
CA PRO A 257 30.87 8.97 33.77
C PRO A 257 29.85 8.45 34.79
N SER A 258 28.58 8.48 34.42
CA SER A 258 27.51 7.79 35.13
C SER A 258 27.72 6.28 35.07
N PRO A 259 27.34 5.52 36.11
CA PRO A 259 27.33 4.06 36.05
C PRO A 259 26.44 3.60 34.88
N PRO A 260 26.74 2.44 34.26
CA PRO A 260 25.93 1.90 33.18
C PRO A 260 24.46 1.80 33.64
N PRO A 261 23.48 2.15 32.78
CA PRO A 261 22.08 1.96 33.12
C PRO A 261 21.88 0.49 33.48
N ALA A 262 21.24 0.25 34.63
CA ALA A 262 20.85 -1.10 35.03
C ALA A 262 20.12 -1.75 33.85
N SER A 263 20.49 -2.99 33.53
CA SER A 263 19.82 -3.77 32.48
C SER A 263 18.31 -3.66 32.67
N PRO A 264 17.53 -3.35 31.62
CA PRO A 264 16.08 -3.35 31.75
C PRO A 264 15.63 -4.70 32.30
N PRO A 265 14.58 -4.74 33.14
CA PRO A 265 14.04 -6.00 33.64
C PRO A 265 13.82 -6.94 32.46
N PRO A 266 14.02 -8.26 32.64
CA PRO A 266 13.81 -9.23 31.57
C PRO A 266 12.45 -8.97 30.94
N LEU A 267 12.45 -8.84 29.62
CA LEU A 267 11.21 -8.68 28.86
C LEU A 267 10.26 -9.80 29.28
N PRO A 268 8.97 -9.51 29.52
CA PRO A 268 8.01 -10.57 29.81
C PRO A 268 8.10 -11.65 28.72
N PRO A 269 7.83 -12.92 29.07
CA PRO A 269 7.88 -14.01 28.11
C PRO A 269 7.11 -13.65 26.85
N ASP A 270 7.60 -14.10 25.69
CA ASP A 270 6.91 -13.82 24.43
C ASP A 270 5.43 -14.26 24.55
N PRO A 271 4.48 -13.39 24.20
CA PRO A 271 3.07 -13.62 24.43
C PRO A 271 2.64 -14.85 23.66
N LYS A 272 1.83 -15.70 24.29
CA LYS A 272 1.30 -16.93 23.69
C LYS A 272 0.39 -16.66 22.49
N SER A 273 -0.30 -15.53 22.50
CA SER A 273 -1.17 -15.11 21.41
C SER A 273 -1.21 -13.59 21.31
N SER A 274 -1.63 -13.10 20.15
CA SER A 274 -1.62 -11.70 19.79
C SER A 274 -2.86 -11.29 19.01
N VAL A 275 -3.34 -10.08 19.29
CA VAL A 275 -4.52 -9.50 18.66
C VAL A 275 -4.15 -8.14 18.08
N PHE A 276 -4.38 -7.94 16.79
CA PHE A 276 -4.32 -6.61 16.20
C PHE A 276 -5.65 -5.89 16.44
N LEU A 277 -5.63 -4.72 17.08
CA LEU A 277 -6.83 -3.92 17.29
C LEU A 277 -6.92 -2.78 16.26
N SER A 278 -7.81 -2.97 15.28
CA SER A 278 -8.13 -1.98 14.26
C SER A 278 -9.36 -1.18 14.66
N TYR A 279 -9.25 0.15 14.72
CA TYR A 279 -10.33 1.05 15.13
C TYR A 279 -10.14 2.48 14.59
N SER A 280 -11.22 3.24 14.44
CA SER A 280 -11.17 4.69 14.12
C SER A 280 -10.67 5.50 15.33
N SER A 281 -9.89 6.57 15.12
CA SER A 281 -9.45 7.47 16.21
C SER A 281 -10.61 8.05 17.02
N THR A 282 -11.79 8.21 16.40
CA THR A 282 -13.01 8.68 17.07
C THR A 282 -13.54 7.71 18.10
N ASP A 283 -13.20 6.42 17.97
CA ASP A 283 -13.64 5.33 18.84
C ASP A 283 -12.58 4.91 19.87
N ARG A 284 -11.58 5.76 20.10
CA ARG A 284 -10.47 5.49 21.02
C ARG A 284 -10.92 5.11 22.42
N THR A 285 -11.99 5.73 22.94
CA THR A 285 -12.50 5.38 24.27
C THR A 285 -12.94 3.92 24.34
N ALA A 286 -13.64 3.41 23.31
CA ALA A 286 -14.04 2.01 23.24
C ALA A 286 -12.84 1.09 23.03
N ALA A 287 -11.89 1.48 22.18
CA ALA A 287 -10.64 0.73 21.98
C ALA A 287 -9.81 0.58 23.27
N LEU A 288 -9.71 1.64 24.08
CA LEU A 288 -9.04 1.59 25.39
C LEU A 288 -9.75 0.62 26.35
N ARG A 289 -11.08 0.54 26.32
CA ARG A 289 -11.83 -0.45 27.12
C ARG A 289 -11.49 -1.89 26.69
N ILE A 290 -11.39 -2.15 25.39
CA ILE A 290 -10.97 -3.45 24.87
C ILE A 290 -9.59 -3.81 25.41
N LEU A 291 -8.62 -2.90 25.28
CA LEU A 291 -7.26 -3.10 25.77
C LEU A 291 -7.21 -3.39 27.26
N ASP A 292 -7.94 -2.62 28.06
CA ASP A 292 -7.98 -2.82 29.52
C ASP A 292 -8.70 -4.12 29.89
N GLY A 293 -9.70 -4.55 29.13
CA GLY A 293 -10.37 -5.84 29.31
C GLY A 293 -9.42 -7.02 29.06
N PHE A 294 -8.70 -7.01 27.94
CA PHE A 294 -7.67 -8.02 27.64
C PHE A 294 -6.56 -8.02 28.70
N ARG A 295 -6.04 -6.85 29.09
CA ARG A 295 -5.00 -6.76 30.14
C ARG A 295 -5.44 -7.36 31.48
N LYS A 296 -6.71 -7.20 31.86
CA LYS A 296 -7.25 -7.73 33.13
C LYS A 296 -7.49 -9.24 33.09
N ILE A 297 -7.98 -9.76 31.96
CA ILE A 297 -8.48 -11.14 31.85
C ILE A 297 -7.42 -12.09 31.29
N ALA A 298 -6.64 -11.61 30.32
CA ALA A 298 -5.64 -12.37 29.60
C ALA A 298 -4.35 -11.53 29.43
N PRO A 299 -3.63 -11.18 30.52
CA PRO A 299 -2.42 -10.36 30.46
C PRO A 299 -1.29 -10.96 29.62
N GLN A 300 -1.33 -12.26 29.36
CA GLN A 300 -0.42 -12.98 28.48
C GLN A 300 -0.71 -12.82 26.98
N VAL A 301 -1.88 -12.25 26.62
CA VAL A 301 -2.25 -11.95 25.23
C VAL A 301 -1.79 -10.55 24.90
N ARG A 302 -0.97 -10.40 23.85
CA ARG A 302 -0.51 -9.09 23.39
C ARG A 302 -1.54 -8.47 22.46
N VAL A 303 -2.18 -7.40 22.90
CA VAL A 303 -3.05 -6.61 22.02
C VAL A 303 -2.27 -5.42 21.47
N PHE A 304 -2.08 -5.40 20.16
CA PHE A 304 -1.39 -4.33 19.46
C PHE A 304 -2.33 -3.16 19.20
N GLU A 305 -1.98 -1.97 19.74
CA GLU A 305 -2.63 -0.69 19.47
C GLU A 305 -1.67 0.23 18.71
N PHE A 306 -1.64 0.13 17.38
CA PHE A 306 -0.60 0.79 16.56
C PHE A 306 -0.59 2.32 16.62
N ARG A 307 -1.68 2.95 17.07
CA ARG A 307 -1.76 4.42 17.24
C ARG A 307 -0.95 4.95 18.45
N ARG A 308 -0.37 4.10 19.31
CA ARG A 308 0.42 4.53 20.49
C ARG A 308 1.90 4.13 20.50
N ASP A 309 2.30 3.07 19.78
CA ASP A 309 3.58 2.38 20.05
C ASP A 309 4.64 2.50 18.92
N ILE A 310 4.89 3.72 18.39
CA ILE A 310 5.93 3.91 17.35
C ILE A 310 6.87 5.10 17.62
N PRO A 311 8.20 4.88 17.66
CA PRO A 311 9.21 5.93 17.57
C PRO A 311 9.17 6.65 16.21
N ILE A 312 9.38 7.96 16.22
CA ILE A 312 9.44 8.80 15.01
C ILE A 312 10.63 8.38 14.15
N GLY A 313 10.41 8.00 12.88
CA GLY A 313 11.49 7.78 11.89
C GLY A 313 11.46 6.48 11.08
N VAL A 314 10.49 5.58 11.29
CA VAL A 314 10.29 4.35 10.48
C VAL A 314 9.02 4.50 9.63
N SER A 315 8.98 3.92 8.42
CA SER A 315 7.76 3.88 7.60
C SER A 315 6.61 3.25 8.40
N TYR A 316 5.61 4.07 8.74
CA TYR A 316 4.44 3.71 9.54
C TYR A 316 3.72 2.48 8.97
N GLN A 317 3.68 2.37 7.64
CA GLN A 317 2.94 1.34 6.91
C GLN A 317 3.53 -0.06 7.06
N SER A 318 4.85 -0.22 6.91
CA SER A 318 5.52 -1.53 6.99
C SER A 318 5.31 -2.18 8.36
N ARG A 319 5.34 -1.40 9.43
CA ARG A 319 5.15 -1.94 10.79
C ARG A 319 3.72 -2.40 11.05
N ILE A 320 2.73 -1.71 10.47
CA ILE A 320 1.32 -2.13 10.54
C ILE A 320 1.14 -3.44 9.80
N ASP A 321 1.71 -3.55 8.59
CA ASP A 321 1.65 -4.78 7.81
C ASP A 321 2.32 -5.95 8.53
N ASP A 322 3.51 -5.74 9.10
CA ASP A 322 4.23 -6.77 9.84
C ASP A 322 3.44 -7.24 11.06
N ALA A 323 2.82 -6.32 11.80
CA ALA A 323 2.06 -6.69 12.97
C ALA A 323 0.69 -7.28 12.65
N LEU A 324 0.02 -6.80 11.60
CA LEU A 324 -1.13 -7.46 11.03
C LEU A 324 -0.75 -8.88 10.64
N ALA A 325 0.37 -9.10 9.94
CA ALA A 325 0.83 -10.41 9.49
C ALA A 325 1.20 -11.35 10.66
N ALA A 326 1.79 -10.82 11.73
CA ALA A 326 2.19 -11.58 12.90
C ALA A 326 1.04 -11.86 13.90
N SER A 327 -0.10 -11.16 13.78
CA SER A 327 -1.20 -11.31 14.74
C SER A 327 -2.03 -12.57 14.50
N ASP A 328 -2.37 -13.28 15.59
CA ASP A 328 -3.19 -14.50 15.56
C ASP A 328 -4.66 -14.18 15.27
N LYS A 329 -5.13 -13.05 15.79
CA LYS A 329 -6.49 -12.53 15.57
C LYS A 329 -6.43 -11.05 15.18
N VAL A 330 -7.42 -10.61 14.41
CA VAL A 330 -7.59 -9.19 14.07
C VAL A 330 -8.98 -8.74 14.51
N LEU A 331 -9.05 -7.86 15.51
CA LEU A 331 -10.31 -7.29 16.00
C LEU A 331 -10.55 -5.95 15.31
N CYS A 332 -11.62 -5.88 14.53
CA CYS A 332 -12.07 -4.65 13.86
C CYS A 332 -13.27 -4.07 14.59
N LEU A 333 -13.10 -2.89 15.21
CA LEU A 333 -14.18 -2.17 15.87
C LEU A 333 -14.95 -1.32 14.85
N LEU A 334 -16.06 -1.85 14.35
CA LEU A 334 -16.80 -1.30 13.22
C LEU A 334 -17.71 -0.13 13.64
N SER A 335 -17.57 0.99 12.95
CA SER A 335 -18.36 2.21 13.10
C SER A 335 -18.45 2.96 11.77
N PRO A 336 -19.35 3.95 11.61
CA PRO A 336 -19.38 4.79 10.42
C PRO A 336 -18.03 5.44 10.09
N GLU A 337 -17.29 5.87 11.12
CA GLU A 337 -15.98 6.51 10.99
C GLU A 337 -14.89 5.50 10.62
N TYR A 338 -14.99 4.26 11.12
CA TYR A 338 -14.12 3.17 10.68
C TYR A 338 -14.24 2.92 9.18
N ILE A 339 -15.48 2.82 8.67
CA ILE A 339 -15.74 2.58 7.24
C ILE A 339 -15.26 3.75 6.37
N LYS A 340 -15.21 4.97 6.89
CA LYS A 340 -14.73 6.15 6.16
C LYS A 340 -13.21 6.35 6.21
N SER A 341 -12.51 5.72 7.16
CA SER A 341 -11.06 5.87 7.32
C SER A 341 -10.32 4.98 6.31
N PRO A 342 -9.53 5.56 5.37
CA PRO A 342 -8.74 4.78 4.43
C PRO A 342 -7.81 3.79 5.13
N GLU A 343 -7.20 4.20 6.24
CA GLU A 343 -6.29 3.36 7.03
C GLU A 343 -7.02 2.14 7.62
N CYS A 344 -8.19 2.36 8.23
CA CYS A 344 -9.00 1.27 8.79
C CYS A 344 -9.48 0.32 7.69
N GLN A 345 -9.83 0.85 6.52
CA GLN A 345 -10.23 0.04 5.38
C GLN A 345 -9.08 -0.81 4.84
N GLU A 346 -7.87 -0.27 4.77
CA GLU A 346 -6.68 -1.05 4.39
C GLU A 346 -6.43 -2.20 5.37
N GLU A 347 -6.40 -1.91 6.67
CA GLU A 347 -6.22 -2.92 7.72
C GLU A 347 -7.28 -4.03 7.61
N LEU A 348 -8.54 -3.66 7.36
CA LEU A 348 -9.63 -4.61 7.17
C LEU A 348 -9.45 -5.49 5.93
N MET A 349 -8.95 -4.94 4.80
CA MET A 349 -8.70 -5.74 3.59
C MET A 349 -7.54 -6.72 3.78
N VAL A 350 -6.47 -6.32 4.46
CA VAL A 350 -5.39 -7.24 4.84
C VAL A 350 -5.94 -8.36 5.73
N ALA A 351 -6.73 -7.99 6.75
CA ALA A 351 -7.33 -8.94 7.66
C ALA A 351 -8.29 -9.90 6.95
N ARG A 352 -9.06 -9.43 5.97
CA ARG A 352 -9.94 -10.25 5.12
C ARG A 352 -9.15 -11.30 4.33
N LEU A 353 -8.07 -10.91 3.66
CA LEU A 353 -7.21 -11.83 2.91
C LEU A 353 -6.63 -12.93 3.82
N ARG A 354 -6.09 -12.53 4.98
CA ARG A 354 -5.55 -13.47 5.96
C ARG A 354 -6.64 -14.38 6.52
N ASN A 355 -7.82 -13.83 6.80
CA ASN A 355 -8.95 -14.59 7.32
C ASN A 355 -9.38 -15.70 6.38
N LYS A 356 -9.49 -15.42 5.08
CA LYS A 356 -9.83 -16.43 4.07
C LYS A 356 -8.83 -17.60 4.09
N ARG A 357 -7.52 -17.29 4.11
CA ARG A 357 -6.43 -18.29 4.13
C ARG A 357 -6.39 -19.09 5.43
N ALA A 358 -6.73 -18.45 6.54
CA ALA A 358 -6.80 -19.05 7.87
C ALA A 358 -8.14 -19.75 8.16
N GLY A 359 -8.90 -20.15 7.13
CA GLY A 359 -10.16 -20.89 7.32
C GLY A 359 -11.29 -20.09 7.99
N PHE A 360 -11.25 -18.75 7.87
CA PHE A 360 -12.20 -17.80 8.45
C PHE A 360 -12.20 -17.69 9.99
N GLU A 361 -11.13 -18.09 10.67
CA GLU A 361 -11.04 -18.04 12.14
C GLU A 361 -10.33 -16.80 12.70
N LEU A 362 -9.73 -15.96 11.86
CA LEU A 362 -8.80 -14.90 12.24
C LEU A 362 -9.46 -13.55 12.53
N LEU A 363 -10.46 -13.18 11.73
CA LEU A 363 -11.09 -11.85 11.77
C LEU A 363 -12.23 -11.82 12.77
N TRP A 364 -12.19 -10.83 13.66
CA TRP A 364 -13.16 -10.57 14.72
C TRP A 364 -13.85 -9.21 14.49
N PRO A 365 -14.91 -9.16 13.67
CA PRO A 365 -15.70 -7.94 13.49
C PRO A 365 -16.59 -7.70 14.71
N VAL A 366 -16.42 -6.55 15.37
CA VAL A 366 -17.26 -6.10 16.49
C VAL A 366 -18.04 -4.87 16.05
N TYR A 367 -19.36 -4.98 15.92
CA TYR A 367 -20.21 -3.87 15.56
C TYR A 367 -20.38 -2.93 16.74
N TRP A 368 -19.74 -1.76 16.70
CA TRP A 368 -19.83 -0.74 17.74
C TRP A 368 -20.96 0.26 17.46
N ARG A 369 -21.11 0.67 16.21
CA ARG A 369 -22.21 1.50 15.72
C ARG A 369 -22.71 0.97 14.38
N GLU A 370 -23.95 1.28 14.02
CA GLU A 370 -24.53 0.90 12.73
C GLU A 370 -23.63 1.34 11.57
N VAL A 371 -23.42 0.43 10.62
CA VAL A 371 -22.71 0.73 9.37
C VAL A 371 -23.64 0.47 8.19
N HIS A 372 -23.53 1.29 7.15
CA HIS A 372 -24.30 1.20 5.90
C HIS A 372 -23.34 1.04 4.70
N GLY A 373 -23.83 0.48 3.60
CA GLY A 373 -23.06 0.24 2.36
C GLY A 373 -22.59 -1.20 2.19
N GLY A 374 -22.15 -1.59 0.98
CA GLY A 374 -21.86 -2.97 0.56
C GLY A 374 -20.78 -3.72 1.34
N LEU A 375 -19.90 -3.04 2.09
CA LEU A 375 -18.99 -3.70 3.05
C LEU A 375 -19.77 -4.42 4.17
N LYS A 376 -20.99 -3.96 4.46
CA LYS A 376 -21.91 -4.50 5.46
C LYS A 376 -22.30 -5.94 5.16
N ASP A 377 -22.62 -6.28 3.92
CA ASP A 377 -23.25 -7.56 3.60
C ASP A 377 -22.30 -8.74 3.83
N TRP A 378 -21.00 -8.57 3.55
CA TRP A 378 -19.98 -9.56 3.86
C TRP A 378 -19.62 -9.59 5.36
N LEU A 379 -19.45 -8.43 5.99
CA LEU A 379 -19.14 -8.36 7.42
C LEU A 379 -20.28 -8.91 8.29
N MET A 380 -21.53 -8.79 7.84
CA MET A 380 -22.71 -9.29 8.55
C MET A 380 -22.75 -10.82 8.60
N ILE A 381 -22.15 -11.49 7.62
CA ILE A 381 -22.06 -12.97 7.63
C ILE A 381 -21.07 -13.44 8.69
N LEU A 382 -20.00 -12.68 8.94
CA LEU A 382 -18.99 -13.00 9.94
C LEU A 382 -19.39 -12.60 11.37
N ASN A 383 -20.50 -11.88 11.55
CA ASN A 383 -20.90 -11.12 12.74
C ASN A 383 -20.59 -11.81 14.07
N LEU A 384 -19.39 -11.56 14.61
CA LEU A 384 -18.88 -12.19 15.81
C LEU A 384 -19.54 -11.60 17.07
N ALA A 385 -19.78 -10.29 17.08
CA ALA A 385 -20.41 -9.59 18.19
C ALA A 385 -21.12 -8.31 17.74
N ASP A 386 -22.34 -8.14 18.25
CA ASP A 386 -23.13 -6.92 18.10
C ASP A 386 -23.13 -6.14 19.42
N CYS A 387 -22.46 -4.98 19.43
CA CYS A 387 -22.38 -4.07 20.57
C CYS A 387 -23.06 -2.72 20.26
N ARG A 388 -23.92 -2.68 19.23
CA ARG A 388 -24.63 -1.47 18.83
C ARG A 388 -25.77 -1.14 19.80
N GLU A 389 -26.12 0.13 19.98
CA GLU A 389 -25.40 1.34 19.57
C GLU A 389 -24.48 1.77 20.71
N SER A 390 -23.17 1.53 20.58
CA SER A 390 -22.15 1.90 21.58
C SER A 390 -22.40 1.34 22.99
N SER A 391 -22.89 0.10 23.07
CA SER A 391 -23.17 -0.59 24.33
C SER A 391 -21.87 -1.03 25.02
N SER A 392 -21.43 -0.26 26.02
CA SER A 392 -20.23 -0.61 26.80
C SER A 392 -20.40 -1.94 27.55
N LYS A 393 -21.62 -2.28 27.96
CA LYS A 393 -21.92 -3.55 28.64
C LYS A 393 -21.68 -4.74 27.72
N ASP A 394 -22.18 -4.68 26.49
CA ASP A 394 -22.05 -5.77 25.53
C ASP A 394 -20.61 -5.86 24.99
N LEU A 395 -19.93 -4.72 24.86
CA LEU A 395 -18.52 -4.67 24.53
C LEU A 395 -17.67 -5.34 25.62
N ASP A 396 -17.88 -4.98 26.89
CA ASP A 396 -17.14 -5.55 28.01
C ASP A 396 -17.38 -7.07 28.11
N ALA A 397 -18.62 -7.53 27.91
CA ALA A 397 -18.97 -8.96 27.88
C ALA A 397 -18.30 -9.71 26.71
N THR A 398 -18.29 -9.09 25.52
CA THR A 398 -17.63 -9.62 24.33
C THR A 398 -16.13 -9.75 24.55
N VAL A 399 -15.47 -8.70 25.05
CA VAL A 399 -14.04 -8.69 25.33
C VAL A 399 -13.70 -9.75 26.37
N ALA A 400 -14.51 -9.90 27.43
CA ALA A 400 -14.29 -10.93 28.43
C ALA A 400 -14.34 -12.35 27.84
N ARG A 401 -15.29 -12.61 26.93
CA ARG A 401 -15.39 -13.88 26.21
C ARG A 401 -14.16 -14.13 25.33
N LEU A 402 -13.78 -13.18 24.47
CA LEU A 402 -12.66 -13.32 23.54
C LEU A 402 -11.31 -13.45 24.26
N ALA A 403 -11.09 -12.66 25.32
CA ALA A 403 -9.88 -12.76 26.13
C ALA A 403 -9.79 -14.11 26.84
N SER A 404 -10.90 -14.61 27.39
CA SER A 404 -10.93 -15.93 28.04
C SER A 404 -10.71 -17.08 27.07
N GLU A 405 -11.14 -16.94 25.81
CA GLU A 405 -10.90 -17.91 24.74
C GLU A 405 -9.41 -18.03 24.44
N LEU A 406 -8.72 -16.90 24.19
CA LEU A 406 -7.28 -16.89 23.93
C LEU A 406 -6.42 -17.21 25.16
N ALA A 407 -6.93 -16.98 26.37
CA ALA A 407 -6.20 -17.34 27.59
C ALA A 407 -6.07 -18.86 27.80
N LYS A 408 -6.98 -19.64 27.20
CA LYS A 408 -7.04 -21.11 27.34
C LYS A 408 -6.25 -21.84 26.25
N SER A 409 -6.07 -21.19 25.10
CA SER A 409 -5.18 -21.63 24.01
C SER A 409 -3.71 -21.49 24.41
#